data_AF-A0A412T0P8-F1
#
_entry.id   AF-A0A412T0P8-F1
#
_cell.length_a   1.000
_cell.length_b   1.000
_cell.length_c   1.000
_cell.angle_alpha   90.00
_cell.angle_beta   90.00
_cell.angle_gamma   90.00
#
_symmetry.space_group_name_H-M   'P 1'
#
loop_
_entity.id
_entity.type
_entity.pdbx_description
1 polymer ?
#
loop_
_entity_poly.entity_id
_entity_poly.type
_entity_poly.pdbx_seq_one_letter_code
_entity_poly.pdbx_strand_id
1 'polypeptide(L)'
;MGIKTLLGGNTEVTFVQGYKRDEKKEESEANWQEISLEDGGGSRKEEQSVDVKVKEERALLRKEAAELAAQYDEVILVGGLNHEHDSEGNDRADMKLPYEQDELIREVLKANPNTVIVMMAGSPVEMGSWIKDAKAVVWNWYSGMEGGNALAEVLFGRVSPSGKLPETFYKKHTDCSAHAVGEFPGDEKVRYKEGVFVGYRYNDTFGIEPEFCFGHGLSYTTFAYSGAEIKRNGAKLQVSCDVTNTGDRAGKESDVVEVRIGSSSRNIRIARVL
;
A
#
# COMPACT_ATOMS: atom_id res chain seq x y z
N MET A 1 -10.82 13.52 16.10
CA MET A 1 -12.02 12.67 16.01
C MET A 1 -11.66 11.51 15.08
N GLY A 2 -12.13 10.30 15.35
CA GLY A 2 -11.66 9.10 14.64
C GLY A 2 -12.37 7.84 15.16
N ILE A 3 -11.68 6.70 15.19
CA ILE A 3 -12.24 5.40 15.63
C ILE A 3 -13.05 5.53 16.93
N LYS A 4 -12.48 6.17 17.97
CA LYS A 4 -13.14 6.35 19.27
C LYS A 4 -14.45 7.15 19.22
N THR A 5 -14.61 8.04 18.23
CA THR A 5 -15.83 8.85 18.06
C THR A 5 -17.00 8.01 17.54
N LEU A 6 -16.72 6.93 16.80
CA LEU A 6 -17.75 6.03 16.27
C LEU A 6 -18.10 4.90 17.25
N LEU A 7 -17.22 4.64 18.22
CA LEU A 7 -17.44 3.70 19.31
C LEU A 7 -18.30 4.35 20.40
N GLY A 8 -19.37 3.66 20.80
CA GLY A 8 -20.24 4.11 21.89
C GLY A 8 -19.57 3.94 23.26
N GLY A 9 -20.19 4.50 24.32
CA GLY A 9 -19.64 4.50 25.68
C GLY A 9 -19.45 3.12 26.34
N ASN A 10 -19.89 2.04 25.71
CA ASN A 10 -19.73 0.66 26.20
C ASN A 10 -18.48 -0.04 25.65
N THR A 11 -17.64 0.65 24.85
CA THR A 11 -16.42 0.07 24.27
C THR A 11 -15.19 0.59 25.01
N GLU A 12 -14.36 -0.32 25.53
CA GLU A 12 -13.04 0.02 26.04
C GLU A 12 -12.05 0.12 24.87
N VAL A 13 -11.28 1.21 24.84
CA VAL A 13 -10.28 1.45 23.79
C VAL A 13 -8.95 1.76 24.46
N THR A 14 -8.00 0.85 24.29
CA THR A 14 -6.64 0.99 24.81
C THR A 14 -5.66 1.18 23.67
N PHE A 15 -4.80 2.18 23.81
CA PHE A 15 -3.73 2.45 22.84
C PHE A 15 -2.42 1.93 23.43
N VAL A 16 -1.72 1.10 22.65
CA VAL A 16 -0.40 0.58 22.98
C VAL A 16 0.56 0.90 21.86
N GLN A 17 1.78 1.30 22.22
CA GLN A 17 2.85 1.53 21.25
C GLN A 17 3.53 0.19 20.95
N GLY A 18 3.50 -0.26 19.69
CA GLY A 18 4.12 -1.54 19.31
C GLY A 18 5.56 -1.44 18.77
N TYR A 19 6.00 -0.25 18.36
CA TYR A 19 7.34 -0.01 17.83
C TYR A 19 7.81 1.41 18.10
N LYS A 20 9.11 1.64 18.00
CA LYS A 20 9.75 2.94 18.23
C LYS A 20 10.60 3.33 17.03
N ARG A 21 10.53 4.60 16.65
CA ARG A 21 11.34 5.20 15.58
C ARG A 21 12.79 5.36 16.03
N ASP A 22 13.71 5.44 15.07
CA ASP A 22 15.09 5.83 15.38
C ASP A 22 15.12 7.30 15.87
N GLU A 23 16.10 7.66 16.70
CA GLU A 23 16.26 9.04 17.14
C GLU A 23 16.72 9.91 15.96
N LYS A 24 16.05 11.06 15.75
CA LYS A 24 16.54 12.08 14.82
C LYS A 24 17.87 12.62 15.33
N LYS A 25 18.95 12.44 14.59
CA LYS A 25 20.12 13.32 14.73
C LYS A 25 19.70 14.70 14.23
N GLU A 26 20.02 15.76 14.98
CA GLU A 26 19.69 17.14 14.62
C GLU A 26 20.05 17.42 13.16
N GLU A 27 19.04 17.69 12.32
CA GLU A 27 19.23 18.31 11.02
C GLU A 27 19.41 19.81 11.25
N SER A 28 20.42 20.40 10.60
CA SER A 28 20.75 21.83 10.69
C SER A 28 19.54 22.72 10.38
N GLU A 29 19.53 23.95 10.90
CA GLU A 29 18.46 24.96 10.77
C GLU A 29 18.10 25.40 9.33
N ALA A 30 18.60 24.73 8.29
CA ALA A 30 18.33 25.05 6.90
C ALA A 30 16.98 24.46 6.45
N ASN A 31 16.15 25.28 5.83
CA ASN A 31 14.85 24.91 5.29
C ASN A 31 15.03 23.85 4.18
N TRP A 32 14.43 22.67 4.32
CA TRP A 32 14.56 21.58 3.32
C TRP A 32 14.15 22.03 1.91
N GLN A 33 13.17 22.94 1.77
CA GLN A 33 12.75 23.47 0.47
C GLN A 33 13.87 24.22 -0.25
N GLU A 34 14.80 24.80 0.50
CA GLU A 34 15.96 25.54 -0.02
C GLU A 34 17.05 24.57 -0.50
N ILE A 35 17.32 23.52 0.27
CA ILE A 35 18.32 22.48 -0.06
C ILE A 35 17.90 21.66 -1.30
N SER A 36 16.59 21.40 -1.46
CA SER A 36 16.09 20.61 -2.60
C SER A 36 16.29 21.27 -3.97
N LEU A 37 16.57 22.58 -4.02
CA LEU A 37 16.86 23.31 -5.26
C LEU A 37 18.34 23.22 -5.66
N GLU A 38 19.24 23.02 -4.70
CA GLU A 38 20.68 22.98 -4.92
C GLU A 38 21.19 21.54 -5.17
N ASP A 39 20.61 20.55 -4.50
CA ASP A 39 20.99 19.13 -4.56
C ASP A 39 19.96 18.26 -5.29
N GLY A 40 19.54 18.67 -6.49
CA GLY A 40 18.49 18.00 -7.30
C GLY A 40 18.77 16.55 -7.75
N GLY A 41 19.82 15.90 -7.23
CA GLY A 41 20.09 14.48 -7.38
C GLY A 41 19.75 13.74 -6.09
N GLY A 42 18.59 13.08 -6.06
CA GLY A 42 18.19 12.29 -4.89
C GLY A 42 19.24 11.23 -4.54
N SER A 43 19.56 11.10 -3.25
CA SER A 43 20.50 10.08 -2.77
C SER A 43 19.74 8.90 -2.16
N ARG A 44 20.27 7.67 -2.34
CA ARG A 44 19.73 6.48 -1.67
C ARG A 44 20.20 6.49 -0.21
N LYS A 45 19.27 6.46 0.75
CA LYS A 45 19.65 6.31 2.16
C LYS A 45 20.28 4.93 2.40
N GLU A 46 21.54 4.89 2.86
CA GLU A 46 22.16 3.65 3.34
C GLU A 46 21.52 3.17 4.65
N GLU A 47 21.40 1.86 4.83
CA GLU A 47 20.96 1.24 6.09
C GLU A 47 21.95 1.61 7.20
N GLN A 48 21.54 2.52 8.08
CA GLN A 48 22.32 2.88 9.26
C GLN A 48 22.22 1.79 10.33
N SER A 49 23.33 1.53 11.03
CA SER A 49 23.34 0.59 12.14
C SER A 49 22.48 1.12 13.29
N VAL A 50 21.35 0.45 13.56
CA VAL A 50 20.45 0.76 14.67
C VAL A 50 21.14 0.45 16.00
N ASP A 51 21.06 1.37 16.98
CA ASP A 51 21.56 1.18 18.34
C ASP A 51 20.92 -0.06 18.99
N VAL A 52 21.75 -0.89 19.63
CA VAL A 52 21.32 -2.10 20.35
C VAL A 52 20.22 -1.79 21.36
N LYS A 53 20.28 -0.64 22.05
CA LYS A 53 19.25 -0.21 23.00
C LYS A 53 17.88 -0.01 22.35
N VAL A 54 17.85 0.56 21.15
CA VAL A 54 16.60 0.78 20.41
C VAL A 54 15.99 -0.56 20.00
N LYS A 55 16.82 -1.55 19.61
CA LYS A 55 16.33 -2.91 19.32
C LYS A 55 15.73 -3.60 20.54
N GLU A 56 16.39 -3.50 21.69
CA GLU A 56 15.87 -4.06 22.96
C GLU A 56 14.53 -3.42 23.35
N GLU A 57 14.41 -2.10 23.20
CA GLU A 57 13.18 -1.37 23.47
C GLU A 57 12.06 -1.77 22.50
N ARG A 58 12.34 -1.91 21.20
CA ARG A 58 11.39 -2.41 20.20
C ARG A 58 10.90 -3.82 20.57
N ALA A 59 11.79 -4.70 21.01
CA ALA A 59 11.41 -6.05 21.43
C ALA A 59 10.47 -6.04 22.65
N LEU A 60 10.71 -5.14 23.62
CA LEU A 60 9.82 -4.98 24.78
C LEU A 60 8.43 -4.44 24.38
N LEU A 61 8.39 -3.38 23.58
CA LEU A 61 7.14 -2.78 23.07
C LEU A 61 6.32 -3.79 22.26
N ARG A 62 6.99 -4.55 21.40
CA ARG A 62 6.37 -5.59 20.59
C ARG A 62 5.76 -6.69 21.45
N LYS A 63 6.50 -7.17 22.45
CA LYS A 63 6.02 -8.18 23.39
C LYS A 63 4.79 -7.69 24.15
N GLU A 64 4.82 -6.47 24.68
CA GLU A 64 3.68 -5.87 25.38
C GLU A 64 2.45 -5.76 24.46
N ALA A 65 2.64 -5.29 23.23
CA ALA A 65 1.57 -5.18 22.25
C ALA A 65 0.94 -6.54 21.91
N ALA A 66 1.75 -7.59 21.75
CA ALA A 66 1.26 -8.94 21.48
C ALA A 66 0.52 -9.55 22.70
N GLU A 67 1.03 -9.35 23.92
CA GLU A 67 0.38 -9.79 25.16
C GLU A 67 -0.97 -9.09 25.37
N LEU A 68 -1.06 -7.81 25.03
CA LEU A 68 -2.31 -7.06 25.09
C LEU A 68 -3.27 -7.50 23.99
N ALA A 69 -2.80 -7.68 22.76
CA ALA A 69 -3.64 -8.11 21.63
C ALA A 69 -4.39 -9.42 21.90
N ALA A 70 -3.80 -10.35 22.65
CA ALA A 70 -4.42 -11.60 23.05
C ALA A 70 -5.61 -11.44 24.03
N GLN A 71 -5.75 -10.27 24.67
CA GLN A 71 -6.77 -9.99 25.69
C GLN A 71 -7.99 -9.23 25.14
N TYR A 72 -7.92 -8.74 23.90
CA TYR A 72 -8.99 -7.94 23.28
C TYR A 72 -9.69 -8.74 22.18
N ASP A 73 -11.00 -8.55 22.07
CA ASP A 73 -11.81 -9.21 21.03
C ASP A 73 -11.42 -8.74 19.62
N GLU A 74 -11.18 -7.43 19.48
CA GLU A 74 -10.86 -6.76 18.22
C GLU A 74 -9.56 -5.97 18.37
N VAL A 75 -8.65 -6.13 17.41
CA VAL A 75 -7.34 -5.46 17.40
C VAL A 75 -7.17 -4.74 16.07
N ILE A 76 -6.81 -3.46 16.13
CA ILE A 76 -6.44 -2.66 14.96
C ILE A 76 -4.97 -2.28 15.11
N LEU A 77 -4.12 -2.86 14.28
CA LEU A 77 -2.70 -2.52 14.23
C LEU A 77 -2.48 -1.49 13.13
N VAL A 78 -2.05 -0.29 13.51
CA VAL A 78 -1.71 0.78 12.57
C VAL A 78 -0.20 0.86 12.40
N GLY A 79 0.27 0.69 11.17
CA GLY A 79 1.70 0.78 10.81
C GLY A 79 1.89 1.47 9.46
N GLY A 80 3.11 1.41 8.93
CA GLY A 80 3.46 1.91 7.60
C GLY A 80 4.73 2.75 7.59
N LEU A 81 4.72 3.77 6.74
CA LEU A 81 5.82 4.70 6.51
C LEU A 81 5.53 6.06 7.16
N ASN A 82 6.49 6.96 7.08
CA ASN A 82 6.37 8.34 7.54
C ASN A 82 7.28 9.26 6.70
N HIS A 83 7.29 10.54 7.03
CA HIS A 83 8.08 11.56 6.31
C HIS A 83 9.62 11.45 6.46
N GLU A 84 10.15 10.46 7.18
CA GLU A 84 11.59 10.12 7.10
C GLU A 84 11.90 9.13 5.97
N HIS A 85 10.90 8.36 5.53
CA HIS A 85 11.03 7.33 4.51
C HIS A 85 10.34 7.72 3.20
N ASP A 86 9.16 8.34 3.25
CA ASP A 86 8.53 9.00 2.10
C ASP A 86 8.84 10.50 2.16
N SER A 87 10.07 10.85 1.79
CA SER A 87 10.60 12.21 1.86
C SER A 87 11.01 12.71 0.48
N GLU A 88 10.86 14.00 0.24
CA GLU A 88 11.46 14.64 -0.92
C GLU A 88 13.00 14.59 -0.86
N GLY A 89 13.65 14.54 -2.03
CA GLY A 89 15.10 14.58 -2.16
C GLY A 89 15.83 13.28 -1.84
N ASN A 90 15.14 12.23 -1.41
CA ASN A 90 15.76 10.92 -1.17
C ASN A 90 14.80 9.79 -1.54
N ASP A 91 15.34 8.81 -2.26
CA ASP A 91 14.60 7.58 -2.53
C ASP A 91 14.86 6.54 -1.44
N ARG A 92 13.87 5.68 -1.21
CA ARG A 92 14.03 4.52 -0.33
C ARG A 92 14.97 3.50 -0.94
N ALA A 93 15.78 2.86 -0.10
CA ALA A 93 16.70 1.83 -0.54
C ALA A 93 16.00 0.51 -0.89
N ASP A 94 14.91 0.20 -0.22
CA ASP A 94 14.06 -0.94 -0.49
C ASP A 94 12.60 -0.60 -0.15
N MET A 95 11.71 -1.57 -0.27
CA MET A 95 10.30 -1.42 0.07
C MET A 95 9.98 -2.03 1.45
N LYS A 96 10.96 -2.35 2.31
CA LYS A 96 10.65 -2.94 3.62
C LYS A 96 10.01 -1.92 4.55
N LEU A 97 9.24 -2.42 5.51
CA LEU A 97 8.75 -1.59 6.59
C LEU A 97 9.89 -1.23 7.56
N PRO A 98 9.99 0.04 7.99
CA PRO A 98 10.99 0.42 8.96
C PRO A 98 10.63 -0.07 10.36
N TYR A 99 11.59 0.04 11.28
CA TYR A 99 11.38 -0.12 12.72
C TYR A 99 10.88 -1.51 13.18
N GLU A 100 11.25 -2.58 12.46
CA GLU A 100 10.90 -3.97 12.80
C GLU A 100 9.38 -4.23 12.81
N GLN A 101 8.62 -3.42 12.06
CA GLN A 101 7.16 -3.56 12.01
C GLN A 101 6.71 -4.93 11.48
N ASP A 102 7.45 -5.57 10.55
CA ASP A 102 7.17 -6.94 10.11
C ASP A 102 7.18 -7.95 11.26
N GLU A 103 8.07 -7.78 12.25
CA GLU A 103 8.09 -8.64 13.44
C GLU A 103 6.89 -8.38 14.35
N LEU A 104 6.56 -7.11 14.57
CA LEU A 104 5.39 -6.71 15.34
C LEU A 104 4.10 -7.27 14.75
N ILE A 105 3.90 -7.12 13.44
CA ILE A 105 2.71 -7.60 12.74
C ILE A 105 2.58 -9.11 12.91
N ARG A 106 3.68 -9.87 12.73
CA ARG A 106 3.66 -11.34 12.92
C ARG A 106 3.31 -11.73 14.34
N GLU A 107 3.89 -11.09 15.35
CA GLU A 107 3.64 -11.43 16.75
C GLU A 107 2.20 -11.09 17.17
N VAL A 108 1.67 -9.94 16.73
CA VAL A 108 0.29 -9.54 17.00
C VAL A 108 -0.71 -10.45 16.26
N LEU A 109 -0.48 -10.77 14.97
CA LEU A 109 -1.34 -11.70 14.24
C LEU A 109 -1.33 -13.11 14.86
N LYS A 110 -0.20 -13.55 15.39
CA LYS A 110 -0.11 -14.82 16.12
C LYS A 110 -0.88 -14.79 17.43
N ALA A 111 -0.83 -13.67 18.16
CA ALA A 111 -1.56 -13.50 19.42
C ALA A 111 -3.08 -13.35 19.19
N ASN A 112 -3.48 -12.61 18.15
CA ASN A 112 -4.86 -12.41 17.74
C ASN A 112 -5.02 -12.46 16.21
N PRO A 113 -5.43 -13.61 15.64
CA PRO A 113 -5.59 -13.78 14.19
C PRO A 113 -6.73 -12.97 13.56
N ASN A 114 -7.56 -12.28 14.34
CA ASN A 114 -8.60 -11.39 13.83
C ASN A 114 -8.13 -9.93 13.71
N THR A 115 -6.85 -9.66 13.99
CA THR A 115 -6.28 -8.31 13.87
C THR A 115 -6.49 -7.73 12.47
N VAL A 116 -7.04 -6.51 12.41
CA VAL A 116 -7.10 -5.69 11.20
C VAL A 116 -5.81 -4.89 11.08
N ILE A 117 -5.08 -5.08 9.99
CA ILE A 117 -3.86 -4.31 9.70
C ILE A 117 -4.24 -3.05 8.92
N VAL A 118 -3.86 -1.88 9.42
CA VAL A 118 -4.03 -0.61 8.74
C VAL A 118 -2.66 -0.07 8.38
N MET A 119 -2.45 0.23 7.09
CA MET A 119 -1.20 0.79 6.58
C MET A 119 -1.38 2.25 6.18
N MET A 120 -0.53 3.12 6.71
CA MET A 120 -0.38 4.51 6.30
C MET A 120 0.98 4.69 5.64
N ALA A 121 1.00 4.82 4.32
CA ALA A 121 2.23 4.96 3.54
C ALA A 121 1.93 5.64 2.20
N GLY A 122 2.90 6.39 1.67
CA GLY A 122 2.77 7.07 0.38
C GLY A 122 3.14 6.19 -0.82
N SER A 123 3.81 5.07 -0.58
CA SER A 123 4.29 4.14 -1.61
C SER A 123 4.27 2.69 -1.10
N PRO A 124 4.36 1.67 -2.00
CA PRO A 124 4.16 0.26 -1.63
C PRO A 124 5.21 -0.25 -0.64
N VAL A 125 4.86 -1.25 0.14
CA VAL A 125 5.79 -1.95 1.04
C VAL A 125 5.78 -3.45 0.80
N GLU A 126 6.92 -4.10 0.99
CA GLU A 126 7.03 -5.56 1.01
C GLU A 126 6.30 -6.07 2.26
N MET A 127 5.34 -6.98 2.06
CA MET A 127 4.54 -7.54 3.16
C MET A 127 5.02 -8.91 3.63
N GLY A 128 6.10 -9.42 3.00
CA GLY A 128 6.79 -10.64 3.41
C GLY A 128 5.86 -11.83 3.68
N SER A 129 6.05 -12.48 4.83
CA SER A 129 5.25 -13.64 5.20
C SER A 129 3.94 -13.29 5.91
N TRP A 130 3.85 -12.12 6.56
CA TRP A 130 2.72 -11.79 7.44
C TRP A 130 1.42 -11.57 6.66
N ILE A 131 1.50 -11.20 5.39
CA ILE A 131 0.32 -11.02 4.55
C ILE A 131 -0.54 -12.28 4.43
N LYS A 132 0.08 -13.47 4.54
CA LYS A 132 -0.61 -14.76 4.48
C LYS A 132 -1.43 -15.05 5.74
N ASP A 133 -1.05 -14.44 6.86
CA ASP A 133 -1.69 -14.61 8.16
C ASP A 133 -2.74 -13.51 8.42
N ALA A 134 -2.68 -12.40 7.69
CA ALA A 134 -3.61 -11.28 7.82
C ALA A 134 -4.96 -11.57 7.15
N LYS A 135 -6.05 -11.52 7.92
CA LYS A 135 -7.41 -11.65 7.38
C LYS A 135 -7.93 -10.38 6.74
N ALA A 136 -7.42 -9.22 7.17
CA ALA A 136 -7.83 -7.91 6.67
C ALA A 136 -6.65 -6.94 6.66
N VAL A 137 -6.46 -6.27 5.53
CA VAL A 137 -5.51 -5.17 5.35
C VAL A 137 -6.25 -3.98 4.75
N VAL A 138 -6.14 -2.83 5.40
CA VAL A 138 -6.69 -1.55 4.93
C VAL A 138 -5.54 -0.62 4.60
N TRP A 139 -5.43 -0.25 3.33
CA TRP A 139 -4.40 0.69 2.87
C TRP A 139 -4.97 2.11 2.82
N ASN A 140 -4.51 2.97 3.73
CA ASN A 140 -5.12 4.28 4.01
C ASN A 140 -4.34 5.48 3.45
N TRP A 141 -3.22 5.25 2.76
CA TRP A 141 -2.34 6.32 2.24
C TRP A 141 -2.00 7.39 3.31
N TYR A 142 -1.57 8.59 2.87
CA TYR A 142 -1.58 9.80 3.70
C TYR A 142 -2.87 10.59 3.45
N SER A 143 -3.94 10.22 4.15
CA SER A 143 -5.32 10.71 3.92
C SER A 143 -5.63 12.12 4.46
N GLY A 144 -4.61 12.95 4.70
CA GLY A 144 -4.78 14.33 5.17
C GLY A 144 -5.50 14.46 6.52
N MET A 145 -6.03 15.66 6.79
CA MET A 145 -6.54 16.03 8.12
C MET A 145 -7.76 15.23 8.60
N GLU A 146 -8.59 14.75 7.67
CA GLU A 146 -9.79 13.94 7.97
C GLU A 146 -9.54 12.43 7.84
N GLY A 147 -8.29 12.02 7.59
CA GLY A 147 -7.95 10.62 7.34
C GLY A 147 -8.33 9.67 8.48
N GLY A 148 -8.27 10.13 9.74
CA GLY A 148 -8.70 9.34 10.89
C GLY A 148 -10.22 9.11 10.96
N ASN A 149 -11.02 10.09 10.52
CA ASN A 149 -12.47 9.96 10.44
C ASN A 149 -12.86 9.08 9.24
N ALA A 150 -12.25 9.32 8.07
CA ALA A 150 -12.48 8.51 6.87
C ALA A 150 -12.15 7.03 7.11
N LEU A 151 -11.00 6.73 7.74
CA LEU A 151 -10.62 5.38 8.12
C LEU A 151 -11.66 4.73 9.05
N ALA A 152 -12.13 5.47 10.06
CA ALA A 152 -13.14 4.95 10.98
C ALA A 152 -14.45 4.62 10.25
N GLU A 153 -14.92 5.49 9.36
CA GLU A 153 -16.14 5.22 8.58
C GLU A 153 -16.03 3.98 7.70
N VAL A 154 -14.84 3.72 7.14
CA VAL A 154 -14.55 2.48 6.41
C VAL A 154 -14.53 1.29 7.37
N LEU A 155 -13.72 1.32 8.42
CA LEU A 155 -13.58 0.18 9.35
C LEU A 155 -14.92 -0.27 9.97
N PHE A 156 -15.83 0.68 10.25
CA PHE A 156 -17.15 0.38 10.81
C PHE A 156 -18.25 0.22 9.73
N GLY A 157 -17.90 0.22 8.45
CA GLY A 157 -18.83 -0.04 7.35
C GLY A 157 -19.88 1.04 7.13
N ARG A 158 -19.68 2.26 7.64
CA ARG A 158 -20.51 3.42 7.29
C ARG A 158 -20.33 3.79 5.83
N VAL A 159 -19.11 3.60 5.31
CA VAL A 159 -18.77 3.72 3.90
C VAL A 159 -18.13 2.40 3.46
N SER A 160 -18.60 1.81 2.36
CA SER A 160 -17.92 0.66 1.75
C SER A 160 -16.63 1.15 1.07
N PRO A 161 -15.48 0.47 1.27
CA PRO A 161 -14.28 0.80 0.52
C PRO A 161 -14.54 0.63 -0.98
N SER A 162 -14.01 1.56 -1.77
CA SER A 162 -14.15 1.57 -3.24
C SER A 162 -12.89 2.07 -3.95
N GLY A 163 -11.77 2.20 -3.23
CA GLY A 163 -10.49 2.58 -3.82
C GLY A 163 -9.89 1.41 -4.57
N LYS A 164 -9.26 1.69 -5.72
CA LYS A 164 -8.43 0.72 -6.44
C LYS A 164 -6.98 1.20 -6.45
N LEU A 165 -6.03 0.26 -6.38
CA LEU A 165 -4.62 0.59 -6.36
C LEU A 165 -4.19 1.28 -7.67
N PRO A 166 -3.60 2.50 -7.60
CA PRO A 166 -3.09 3.21 -8.78
C PRO A 166 -1.72 2.69 -9.24
N GLU A 167 -1.12 1.78 -8.49
CA GLU A 167 0.18 1.18 -8.74
C GLU A 167 0.19 -0.31 -8.39
N THR A 168 1.20 -1.03 -8.84
CA THR A 168 1.37 -2.45 -8.52
C THR A 168 2.14 -2.58 -7.21
N PHE A 169 1.63 -3.40 -6.28
CA PHE A 169 2.35 -3.73 -5.06
C PHE A 169 3.15 -5.01 -5.32
N TYR A 170 4.46 -4.94 -5.11
CA TYR A 170 5.38 -6.02 -5.42
C TYR A 170 5.64 -6.91 -4.21
N LYS A 171 5.91 -8.19 -4.44
CA LYS A 171 6.39 -9.10 -3.39
C LYS A 171 7.78 -8.67 -2.90
N LYS A 172 8.61 -8.18 -3.83
CA LYS A 172 9.92 -7.55 -3.56
C LYS A 172 10.11 -6.33 -4.44
N HIS A 173 10.83 -5.31 -3.97
CA HIS A 173 11.15 -4.14 -4.78
C HIS A 173 11.91 -4.49 -6.07
N THR A 174 12.71 -5.57 -6.06
CA THR A 174 13.44 -6.09 -7.23
C THR A 174 12.53 -6.65 -8.33
N ASP A 175 11.25 -6.87 -8.04
CA ASP A 175 10.26 -7.34 -9.02
C ASP A 175 9.69 -6.17 -9.84
N CYS A 176 9.99 -4.92 -9.47
CA CYS A 176 9.60 -3.75 -10.26
C CYS A 176 10.53 -3.56 -11.46
N SER A 177 10.00 -3.00 -12.56
CA SER A 177 10.73 -2.87 -13.81
C SER A 177 12.05 -2.10 -13.68
N ALA A 178 12.07 -0.99 -12.93
CA ALA A 178 13.24 -0.13 -12.79
C ALA A 178 14.41 -0.80 -12.06
N HIS A 179 14.12 -1.59 -11.02
CA HIS A 179 15.12 -2.40 -10.32
C HIS A 179 15.52 -3.64 -11.13
N ALA A 180 14.56 -4.33 -11.74
CA ALA A 180 14.81 -5.57 -12.49
C ALA A 180 15.71 -5.36 -13.71
N VAL A 181 15.63 -4.20 -14.38
CA VAL A 181 16.51 -3.85 -15.50
C VAL A 181 17.84 -3.21 -15.05
N GLY A 182 18.02 -3.00 -13.74
CA GLY A 182 19.26 -2.50 -13.14
C GLY A 182 19.56 -1.03 -13.44
N GLU A 183 18.53 -0.19 -13.61
CA GLU A 183 18.70 1.23 -13.91
C GLU A 183 18.36 2.16 -12.73
N PHE A 184 17.67 1.65 -11.71
CA PHE A 184 17.49 2.36 -10.45
C PHE A 184 18.49 1.87 -9.37
N PRO A 185 19.11 2.77 -8.59
CA PRO A 185 18.93 4.24 -8.61
C PRO A 185 19.69 4.94 -9.73
N GLY A 186 20.58 4.22 -10.43
CA GLY A 186 21.52 4.81 -11.39
C GLY A 186 22.64 5.60 -10.70
N ASP A 187 23.53 6.17 -11.51
CA ASP A 187 24.58 7.09 -11.05
C ASP A 187 24.22 8.52 -11.52
N GLU A 188 25.14 9.25 -12.14
CA GLU A 188 24.89 10.58 -12.73
C GLU A 188 23.80 10.58 -13.83
N LYS A 189 23.46 9.41 -14.37
CA LYS A 189 22.47 9.23 -15.44
C LYS A 189 21.67 7.96 -15.22
N VAL A 190 20.35 8.06 -15.38
CA VAL A 190 19.41 6.94 -15.36
C VAL A 190 18.91 6.69 -16.78
N ARG A 191 18.99 5.45 -17.28
CA ARG A 191 18.39 5.09 -18.59
C ARG A 191 17.13 4.28 -18.37
N TYR A 192 16.04 4.66 -19.01
CA TYR A 192 14.75 3.99 -18.85
C TYR A 192 14.68 2.78 -19.80
N LYS A 193 15.48 1.74 -19.51
CA LYS A 193 15.64 0.54 -20.36
C LYS A 193 14.39 -0.31 -20.42
N GLU A 194 13.53 -0.24 -19.41
CA GLU A 194 12.23 -0.88 -19.38
C GLU A 194 11.28 -0.32 -20.46
N GLY A 195 11.56 0.89 -20.97
CA GLY A 195 10.80 1.51 -22.04
C GLY A 195 9.33 1.67 -21.66
N VAL A 196 8.43 1.04 -22.41
CA VAL A 196 6.98 1.09 -22.16
C VAL A 196 6.51 0.07 -21.11
N PHE A 197 7.39 -0.84 -20.69
CA PHE A 197 7.08 -1.89 -19.72
C PHE A 197 7.34 -1.36 -18.30
N VAL A 198 6.45 -0.48 -17.84
CA VAL A 198 6.49 0.10 -16.47
C VAL A 198 5.28 -0.40 -15.68
N GLY A 199 5.50 -0.75 -14.41
CA GLY A 199 4.45 -1.22 -13.51
C GLY A 199 3.78 -2.50 -14.02
N TYR A 200 2.44 -2.55 -13.97
CA TYR A 200 1.68 -3.72 -14.41
C TYR A 200 1.98 -4.17 -15.85
N ARG A 201 2.41 -3.27 -16.75
CA ARG A 201 2.78 -3.64 -18.12
C ARG A 201 3.99 -4.57 -18.15
N TYR A 202 4.95 -4.35 -17.26
CA TYR A 202 6.09 -5.24 -17.06
C TYR A 202 5.63 -6.58 -16.49
N ASN A 203 4.91 -6.54 -15.37
CA ASN A 203 4.43 -7.74 -14.68
C ASN A 203 3.60 -8.65 -15.59
N ASP A 204 2.62 -8.08 -16.30
CA ASP A 204 1.76 -8.83 -17.23
C ASP A 204 2.56 -9.39 -18.43
N THR A 205 3.55 -8.65 -18.94
CA THR A 205 4.33 -9.08 -20.11
C THR A 205 5.31 -10.20 -19.76
N PHE A 206 5.95 -10.12 -18.59
CA PHE A 206 7.01 -11.03 -18.17
C PHE A 206 6.57 -12.08 -17.14
N GLY A 207 5.28 -12.11 -16.78
CA GLY A 207 4.72 -13.11 -15.87
C GLY A 207 5.20 -12.95 -14.44
N ILE A 208 5.45 -11.72 -13.98
CA ILE A 208 5.91 -11.43 -12.62
C ILE A 208 4.70 -11.24 -11.72
N GLU A 209 4.51 -12.15 -10.77
CA GLU A 209 3.37 -12.16 -9.87
C GLU A 209 3.45 -11.01 -8.84
N PRO A 210 2.48 -10.07 -8.81
CA PRO A 210 2.45 -9.02 -7.80
C PRO A 210 1.93 -9.55 -6.46
N GLU A 211 2.13 -8.80 -5.38
CA GLU A 211 1.40 -9.00 -4.12
C GLU A 211 -0.05 -8.53 -4.29
N PHE A 212 -0.23 -7.30 -4.81
CA PHE A 212 -1.53 -6.80 -5.28
C PHE A 212 -1.36 -6.14 -6.64
N CYS A 213 -2.19 -6.54 -7.60
CA CYS A 213 -2.11 -6.00 -8.95
C CYS A 213 -2.60 -4.54 -9.00
N PHE A 214 -2.11 -3.79 -9.99
CA PHE A 214 -2.73 -2.53 -10.37
C PHE A 214 -4.25 -2.71 -10.54
N GLY A 215 -5.04 -1.74 -10.07
CA GLY A 215 -6.49 -1.80 -10.10
C GLY A 215 -7.12 -2.72 -9.04
N HIS A 216 -6.34 -3.40 -8.19
CA HIS A 216 -6.90 -4.22 -7.11
C HIS A 216 -7.57 -3.34 -6.04
N GLY A 217 -8.71 -3.78 -5.53
CA GLY A 217 -9.40 -3.14 -4.42
C GLY A 217 -10.71 -3.85 -4.11
N LEU A 218 -10.93 -4.16 -2.84
CA LEU A 218 -12.11 -4.89 -2.36
C LEU A 218 -13.22 -3.94 -1.91
N SER A 219 -14.41 -4.51 -1.73
CA SER A 219 -15.63 -3.82 -1.27
C SER A 219 -16.33 -4.68 -0.20
N TYR A 220 -17.21 -4.07 0.59
CA TYR A 220 -18.09 -4.82 1.50
C TYR A 220 -19.32 -5.40 0.82
N THR A 221 -19.49 -5.14 -0.48
CA THR A 221 -20.49 -5.78 -1.34
C THR A 221 -19.81 -6.45 -2.53
N THR A 222 -20.60 -7.12 -3.36
CA THR A 222 -20.14 -7.78 -4.59
C THR A 222 -20.76 -7.14 -5.82
N PHE A 223 -20.03 -7.16 -6.93
CA PHE A 223 -20.50 -6.64 -8.21
C PHE A 223 -20.39 -7.71 -9.30
N ALA A 224 -21.35 -7.72 -10.21
CA ALA A 224 -21.37 -8.57 -11.40
C ALA A 224 -21.43 -7.73 -12.67
N TYR A 225 -20.69 -8.17 -13.68
CA TYR A 225 -20.58 -7.53 -14.98
C TYR A 225 -21.26 -8.37 -16.04
N SER A 226 -21.99 -7.72 -16.95
CA SER A 226 -22.64 -8.41 -18.06
C SER A 226 -22.81 -7.48 -19.27
N GLY A 227 -23.15 -8.04 -20.43
CA GLY A 227 -23.46 -7.23 -21.61
C GLY A 227 -22.29 -6.41 -22.16
N ALA A 228 -21.05 -6.82 -21.91
CA ALA A 228 -19.87 -6.11 -22.39
C ALA A 228 -19.86 -6.02 -23.93
N GLU A 229 -19.83 -4.81 -24.47
CA GLU A 229 -19.90 -4.53 -25.90
C GLU A 229 -18.85 -3.51 -26.31
N ILE A 230 -18.26 -3.69 -27.50
CA ILE A 230 -17.34 -2.73 -28.11
C ILE A 230 -17.92 -2.31 -29.46
N LYS A 231 -18.30 -1.04 -29.60
CA LYS A 231 -18.74 -0.44 -30.86
C LYS A 231 -17.64 0.41 -31.45
N ARG A 232 -17.33 0.19 -32.73
CA ARG A 232 -16.44 1.05 -33.49
C ARG A 232 -17.25 2.09 -34.25
N ASN A 233 -16.96 3.37 -34.02
CA ASN A 233 -17.52 4.50 -34.76
C ASN A 233 -16.37 5.27 -35.44
N GLY A 234 -16.05 4.87 -36.67
CA GLY A 234 -14.87 5.36 -37.39
C GLY A 234 -13.56 5.03 -36.66
N ALA A 235 -12.88 6.06 -36.15
CA ALA A 235 -11.66 5.94 -35.36
C ALA A 235 -11.90 5.81 -33.84
N LYS A 236 -13.15 5.99 -33.38
CA LYS A 236 -13.50 5.86 -31.95
C LYS A 236 -13.96 4.46 -31.63
N LEU A 237 -13.58 3.99 -30.43
CA LEU A 237 -14.15 2.80 -29.81
C LEU A 237 -15.00 3.24 -28.63
N GLN A 238 -16.25 2.77 -28.58
CA GLN A 238 -17.12 2.89 -27.43
C GLN A 238 -17.20 1.53 -26.75
N VAL A 239 -16.88 1.47 -25.47
CA VAL A 239 -17.00 0.28 -24.64
C VAL A 239 -18.16 0.51 -23.67
N SER A 240 -19.06 -0.46 -23.56
CA SER A 240 -20.17 -0.44 -22.60
C SER A 240 -20.26 -1.77 -21.87
N CYS A 241 -20.70 -1.75 -20.62
CA CYS A 241 -20.90 -2.93 -19.78
C CYS A 241 -21.94 -2.58 -18.71
N ASP A 242 -22.81 -3.52 -18.38
CA ASP A 242 -23.75 -3.39 -17.27
C ASP A 242 -23.08 -3.87 -15.98
N VAL A 243 -23.13 -3.04 -14.94
CA VAL A 243 -22.58 -3.33 -13.61
C VAL A 243 -23.73 -3.41 -12.61
N THR A 244 -23.85 -4.54 -11.92
CA THR A 244 -24.90 -4.78 -10.92
C THR A 244 -24.27 -5.01 -9.56
N ASN A 245 -24.72 -4.27 -8.54
CA ASN A 245 -24.43 -4.61 -7.15
C ASN A 245 -25.28 -5.83 -6.74
N THR A 246 -24.63 -6.94 -6.43
CA THR A 246 -25.25 -8.23 -6.12
C THR A 246 -25.28 -8.56 -4.64
N GLY A 247 -24.66 -7.73 -3.79
CA GLY A 247 -24.69 -7.91 -2.33
C GLY A 247 -25.82 -7.12 -1.66
N ASP A 248 -25.79 -7.12 -0.33
CA ASP A 248 -26.80 -6.50 0.54
C ASP A 248 -26.39 -5.10 1.05
N ARG A 249 -25.19 -4.62 0.67
CA ARG A 249 -24.66 -3.32 1.07
C ARG A 249 -24.55 -2.38 -0.11
N ALA A 250 -24.81 -1.10 0.14
CA ALA A 250 -24.47 -0.05 -0.81
C ALA A 250 -22.94 0.02 -0.98
N GLY A 251 -22.48 0.16 -2.21
CA GLY A 251 -21.07 0.26 -2.55
C GLY A 251 -20.88 0.97 -3.88
N LYS A 252 -19.64 1.38 -4.15
CA LYS A 252 -19.23 1.89 -5.45
C LYS A 252 -18.23 0.92 -6.04
N GLU A 253 -18.32 0.77 -7.35
CA GLU A 253 -17.35 0.01 -8.13
C GLU A 253 -16.60 0.98 -9.04
N SER A 254 -15.31 0.74 -9.24
CA SER A 254 -14.43 1.62 -9.99
C SER A 254 -13.48 0.76 -10.80
N ASP A 255 -13.78 0.59 -12.08
CA ASP A 255 -13.04 -0.34 -12.92
C ASP A 255 -12.04 0.37 -13.79
N VAL A 256 -10.93 -0.30 -14.03
CA VAL A 256 -10.02 0.08 -15.10
C VAL A 256 -10.32 -0.79 -16.32
N VAL A 257 -10.81 -0.17 -17.39
CA VAL A 257 -10.98 -0.83 -18.68
C VAL A 257 -9.70 -0.68 -19.48
N GLU A 258 -8.92 -1.75 -19.60
CA GLU A 258 -7.76 -1.77 -20.51
C GLU A 258 -8.15 -2.31 -21.89
N VAL A 259 -8.10 -1.44 -22.90
CA VAL A 259 -8.27 -1.84 -24.30
C VAL A 259 -6.91 -2.03 -24.95
N ARG A 260 -6.44 -3.28 -25.03
CA ARG A 260 -5.22 -3.62 -25.77
C ARG A 260 -5.53 -3.81 -27.26
N ILE A 261 -5.00 -2.94 -28.11
CA ILE A 261 -5.08 -3.07 -29.57
C ILE A 261 -3.90 -3.92 -30.04
N GLY A 262 -4.13 -5.22 -30.23
CA GLY A 262 -3.14 -6.12 -30.83
C GLY A 262 -3.00 -5.90 -32.34
N SER A 263 -1.76 -5.86 -32.84
CA SER A 263 -1.46 -6.00 -34.27
C SER A 263 -1.88 -7.39 -34.73
N SER A 264 -2.46 -7.49 -35.93
CA SER A 264 -3.09 -8.68 -36.53
C SER A 264 -2.19 -9.92 -36.68
N SER A 265 -0.91 -9.85 -36.31
CA SER A 265 0.02 -10.99 -36.28
C SER A 265 0.11 -11.69 -34.91
N ARG A 266 -0.48 -11.14 -33.85
CA ARG A 266 -0.58 -11.80 -32.52
C ARG A 266 -1.98 -11.55 -31.95
N ASN A 267 -2.88 -12.50 -32.15
CA ASN A 267 -4.23 -12.46 -31.59
C ASN A 267 -4.19 -12.61 -30.06
N ILE A 268 -4.12 -11.50 -29.35
CA ILE A 268 -4.51 -11.43 -27.93
C ILE A 268 -5.46 -10.24 -27.80
N ARG A 269 -6.77 -10.53 -27.81
CA ARG A 269 -7.81 -9.58 -27.39
C ARG A 269 -8.24 -9.99 -26.01
N ILE A 270 -7.69 -9.35 -24.99
CA ILE A 270 -8.16 -9.46 -23.61
C ILE A 270 -8.67 -8.08 -23.26
N ALA A 271 -9.99 -7.96 -23.08
CA ALA A 271 -10.55 -6.86 -22.32
C ALA A 271 -10.51 -7.33 -20.86
N ARG A 272 -9.58 -6.79 -20.08
CA ARG A 272 -9.59 -6.99 -18.63
C ARG A 272 -10.40 -5.83 -18.07
N VAL A 273 -11.60 -6.12 -17.59
CA VAL A 273 -12.27 -5.28 -16.60
C VAL A 273 -11.69 -5.79 -15.28
N LEU A 274 -10.86 -4.97 -14.63
CA LEU A 274 -10.30 -5.24 -13.31
C LEU A 274 -11.30 -4.83 -12.23
#